data_AF-A0A2X0IFK8-F1
#
_entry.id   AF-A0A2X0IFK8-F1
#
_cell.length_a   1.000
_cell.length_b   1.000
_cell.length_c   1.000
_cell.angle_alpha   90.00
_cell.angle_beta   90.00
_cell.angle_gamma   90.00
#
_symmetry.space_group_name_H-M   'P 1'
#
loop_
_entity.id
_entity.type
_entity.pdbx_description
1 polymer ?
#
loop_
_entity_poly.entity_id
_entity_poly.type
_entity_poly.pdbx_seq_one_letter_code
_entity_poly.pdbx_strand_id
1 'polypeptide(L)'
;MATAVEVKSPDHPAAEVARRYKRGLTAFVQAEAEVAAAPDPALLAQQLTVAFDGSSAWAVVQAQPLGGLAVATAEALLAAAGV
;
A
#
# COMPACT_ATOMS: atom_id res chain seq x y z
N MET A 1 -21.16 6.78 1.54
CA MET A 1 -20.27 7.93 1.72
C MET A 1 -19.28 7.59 2.81
N ALA A 2 -17.98 7.51 2.52
CA ALA A 2 -16.95 7.39 3.54
C ALA A 2 -16.64 8.80 4.06
N THR A 3 -17.23 9.17 5.20
CA THR A 3 -17.00 10.47 5.87
C THR A 3 -15.61 10.60 6.49
N ALA A 4 -14.80 9.53 6.46
CA ALA A 4 -13.51 9.45 7.14
C ALA A 4 -12.31 10.00 6.34
N VAL A 5 -12.49 10.39 5.08
CA VAL A 5 -11.38 10.96 4.28
C VAL A 5 -11.59 12.47 4.18
N GLU A 6 -10.89 13.20 5.05
CA GLU A 6 -10.82 14.66 5.00
C GLU A 6 -10.31 15.10 3.62
N VAL A 7 -11.13 15.85 2.88
CA VAL A 7 -10.79 16.37 1.54
C VAL A 7 -9.74 17.47 1.70
N LYS A 8 -8.47 17.08 1.82
CA LYS A 8 -7.34 18.01 1.76
C LYS A 8 -7.11 18.37 0.30
N SER A 9 -6.98 19.66 -0.01
CA SER A 9 -6.58 20.13 -1.34
C SER A 9 -5.39 19.31 -1.83
N PRO A 10 -5.40 18.78 -3.07
CA PRO A 10 -4.30 18.02 -3.61
C PRO A 10 -2.96 18.76 -3.52
N ASP A 11 -2.97 20.10 -3.61
CA ASP A 11 -1.79 20.95 -3.58
C ASP A 11 -1.39 21.40 -2.16
N HIS A 12 -2.06 20.87 -1.13
CA HIS A 12 -1.69 21.17 0.25
C HIS A 12 -0.29 20.60 0.55
N PRO A 13 0.63 21.35 1.21
CA PRO A 13 1.99 20.87 1.49
C PRO A 13 2.04 19.52 2.22
N ALA A 14 1.11 19.27 3.13
CA ALA A 14 1.00 17.96 3.80
C ALA A 14 0.67 16.80 2.83
N ALA A 15 -0.15 17.05 1.80
CA ALA A 15 -0.47 16.05 0.77
C ALA A 15 0.76 15.75 -0.09
N GLU A 16 1.61 16.75 -0.37
CA GLU A 16 2.88 16.54 -1.06
C GLU A 16 3.86 15.67 -0.27
N VAL A 17 4.01 15.94 1.04
CA VAL A 17 4.85 15.13 1.93
C VAL A 17 4.33 13.69 1.99
N ALA A 18 3.02 13.50 2.14
CA ALA A 18 2.41 12.18 2.13
C ALA A 18 2.66 11.45 0.81
N ARG A 19 2.49 12.12 -0.34
CA ARG A 19 2.80 11.55 -1.66
C ARG A 19 4.26 11.14 -1.79
N ARG A 20 5.20 11.97 -1.30
CA ARG A 20 6.63 11.64 -1.32
C ARG A 20 6.93 10.39 -0.50
N TYR A 21 6.35 10.28 0.70
CA TYR A 21 6.51 9.11 1.54
C TYR A 21 5.95 7.84 0.86
N LYS A 22 4.73 7.90 0.31
CA LYS A 22 4.12 6.75 -0.39
C LYS A 22 4.91 6.33 -1.63
N ARG A 23 5.42 7.27 -2.42
CA ARG A 23 6.34 6.95 -3.53
C ARG A 23 7.61 6.28 -3.04
N GLY A 24 8.18 6.72 -1.92
CA GLY A 24 9.35 6.09 -1.31
C GLY A 24 9.07 4.65 -0.88
N LEU A 25 7.91 4.40 -0.25
CA LEU A 25 7.47 3.05 0.10
C LEU A 25 7.31 2.17 -1.14
N THR A 26 6.63 2.65 -2.19
CA THR A 26 6.48 1.88 -3.43
C THR A 26 7.82 1.58 -4.08
N ALA A 27 8.74 2.55 -4.13
CA ALA A 27 10.08 2.36 -4.68
C ALA A 27 10.88 1.31 -3.89
N PHE A 28 10.78 1.31 -2.56
CA PHE A 28 11.38 0.27 -1.72
C PHE A 28 10.83 -1.11 -2.07
N VAL A 29 9.51 -1.28 -2.11
CA VAL A 29 8.91 -2.58 -2.44
C VAL A 29 9.26 -3.02 -3.86
N GLN A 30 9.36 -2.09 -4.81
CA GLN A 30 9.79 -2.41 -6.17
C GLN A 30 11.21 -2.97 -6.18
N ALA A 31 12.15 -2.36 -5.45
CA ALA A 31 13.52 -2.86 -5.35
C ALA A 31 13.57 -4.29 -4.77
N GLU A 32 12.76 -4.58 -3.75
CA GLU A 32 12.65 -5.94 -3.20
C GLU A 32 12.03 -6.93 -4.20
N ALA A 33 11.01 -6.50 -4.94
CA ALA A 33 10.39 -7.33 -5.99
C ALA A 33 11.33 -7.61 -7.16
N GLU A 34 12.24 -6.67 -7.50
CA GLU A 34 13.30 -6.85 -8.49
C GLU A 34 14.33 -7.89 -7.99
N VAL A 35 14.76 -7.81 -6.72
CA VAL A 35 15.66 -8.80 -6.10
C VAL A 35 15.03 -10.20 -6.13
N ALA A 36 13.72 -10.29 -5.93
CA ALA A 36 12.98 -11.53 -5.95
C ALA A 36 12.59 -12.00 -7.38
N ALA A 37 13.03 -11.28 -8.42
CA ALA A 37 12.76 -11.58 -9.82
C ALA A 37 11.26 -11.71 -10.16
N ALA A 38 10.42 -10.88 -9.53
CA ALA A 38 9.01 -10.80 -9.89
C ALA A 38 8.84 -10.48 -11.39
N PRO A 39 7.88 -11.08 -12.11
CA PRO A 39 7.67 -10.85 -13.54
C PRO A 39 7.34 -9.39 -13.89
N ASP A 40 6.65 -8.70 -12.98
CA ASP A 40 6.37 -7.26 -13.06
C ASP A 40 6.56 -6.62 -11.66
N PRO A 41 7.80 -6.25 -11.30
CA PRO A 41 8.11 -5.70 -9.97
C PRO A 41 7.37 -4.39 -9.69
N ALA A 42 7.16 -3.57 -10.73
CA ALA A 42 6.48 -2.28 -10.60
C ALA A 42 5.00 -2.46 -10.29
N LEU A 43 4.33 -3.42 -10.94
CA LEU A 43 2.94 -3.76 -10.64
C LEU A 43 2.79 -4.35 -9.23
N LEU A 44 3.64 -5.31 -8.86
CA LEU A 44 3.60 -5.92 -7.53
C LEU A 44 3.81 -4.89 -6.41
N ALA A 45 4.74 -3.96 -6.59
CA ALA A 45 4.98 -2.87 -5.65
C ALA A 45 3.77 -1.94 -5.47
N GLN A 46 3.08 -1.61 -6.57
CA GLN A 46 1.86 -0.81 -6.52
C GLN A 46 0.74 -1.55 -5.78
N GLN A 47 0.53 -2.84 -6.11
CA GLN A 47 -0.50 -3.67 -5.47
C GLN A 47 -0.27 -3.77 -3.95
N LEU A 48 0.97 -4.05 -3.52
CA LEU A 48 1.32 -4.13 -2.11
C LEU A 48 1.19 -2.77 -1.40
N THR A 49 1.55 -1.66 -2.07
CA THR A 49 1.36 -0.32 -1.49
C THR A 49 -0.13 0.00 -1.29
N VAL A 50 -0.98 -0.31 -2.27
CA VAL A 50 -2.43 -0.11 -2.17
C VAL A 50 -3.02 -0.98 -1.06
N ALA A 51 -2.60 -2.24 -0.95
CA ALA A 51 -3.03 -3.13 0.12
C ALA A 51 -2.62 -2.61 1.51
N PHE A 52 -1.40 -2.07 1.65
CA PHE A 52 -0.92 -1.43 2.87
C PHE A 52 -1.74 -0.20 3.26
N ASP A 53 -2.03 0.67 2.28
CA ASP A 53 -2.83 1.89 2.48
C ASP A 53 -4.27 1.54 2.88
N GLY A 54 -4.89 0.61 2.15
CA GLY A 54 -6.23 0.12 2.43
C GLY A 54 -6.32 -0.55 3.81
N SER A 55 -5.34 -1.37 4.17
CA SER A 55 -5.24 -1.99 5.49
C SER A 55 -5.12 -0.96 6.61
N SER A 56 -4.28 0.06 6.43
CA SER A 56 -4.10 1.14 7.40
C SER A 56 -5.41 1.93 7.59
N ALA A 57 -6.06 2.30 6.49
CA ALA A 57 -7.34 3.02 6.52
C ALA A 57 -8.45 2.18 7.16
N TRP A 58 -8.54 0.89 6.82
CA TRP A 58 -9.52 -0.04 7.36
C TRP A 58 -9.39 -0.20 8.87
N ALA A 59 -8.17 -0.44 9.36
CA ALA A 59 -7.92 -0.61 10.79
C ALA A 59 -8.34 0.64 11.60
N VAL A 60 -8.04 1.83 11.07
CA VAL A 60 -8.41 3.11 11.69
C VAL A 60 -9.91 3.31 11.69
N VAL A 61 -10.57 3.16 10.53
CA VAL A 61 -12.02 3.40 10.39
C VAL A 61 -12.83 2.42 11.23
N GLN A 62 -12.43 1.15 11.24
CA GLN A 62 -13.13 0.12 12.01
C GLN A 62 -12.75 0.13 13.49
N ALA A 63 -11.67 0.82 13.88
CA ALA A 63 -11.08 0.80 15.22
C ALA A 63 -10.86 -0.63 15.74
N GLN A 64 -10.42 -1.54 14.86
CA GLN A 64 -10.22 -2.95 15.14
C GLN A 64 -8.91 -3.45 14.50
N PRO A 65 -8.24 -4.45 15.10
CA PRO A 65 -7.09 -5.08 14.48
C PRO A 65 -7.50 -5.80 13.20
N LEU A 66 -6.55 -5.93 12.25
CA LEU A 66 -6.80 -6.58 10.96
C LEU A 66 -6.87 -8.11 11.05
N GLY A 67 -6.56 -8.72 12.20
CA GLY A 67 -6.70 -10.17 12.39
C GLY A 67 -5.94 -11.01 11.37
N GLY A 68 -4.80 -10.52 10.86
CA GLY A 68 -4.00 -11.22 9.83
C GLY A 68 -4.39 -10.92 8.38
N LEU A 69 -5.49 -10.18 8.13
CA LEU A 69 -5.98 -9.88 6.78
C LEU A 69 -4.92 -9.22 5.87
N ALA A 70 -4.15 -8.27 6.41
CA ALA A 70 -3.09 -7.61 5.65
C ALA A 70 -2.01 -8.58 5.17
N VAL A 71 -1.60 -9.51 6.04
CA VAL A 71 -0.58 -10.52 5.73
C VAL A 71 -1.12 -11.49 4.69
N ALA A 72 -2.32 -12.04 4.89
CA ALA A 72 -2.94 -12.96 3.93
C ALA A 72 -3.14 -12.32 2.54
N THR A 73 -3.46 -11.03 2.51
CA THR A 73 -3.58 -10.29 1.24
C THR A 73 -2.23 -10.12 0.56
N ALA A 74 -1.17 -9.78 1.31
CA ALA A 74 0.17 -9.66 0.76
C ALA A 74 0.70 -11.01 0.25
N GLU A 75 0.50 -12.10 1.00
CA GLU A 75 0.86 -13.46 0.59
C GLU A 75 0.18 -13.85 -0.72
N ALA A 76 -1.11 -13.55 -0.88
CA ALA A 76 -1.83 -13.83 -2.12
C ALA A 76 -1.28 -13.05 -3.33
N LEU A 77 -0.87 -11.79 -3.13
CA LEU A 77 -0.25 -10.97 -4.18
C LEU A 77 1.13 -11.47 -4.57
N LEU A 78 1.96 -11.84 -3.58
CA LEU A 78 3.29 -12.42 -3.80
C LEU A 78 3.18 -13.75 -4.56
N ALA A 79 2.31 -14.66 -4.09
CA ALA A 79 2.07 -15.93 -4.73
C ALA A 79 1.57 -15.78 -6.18
N ALA A 80 0.68 -14.81 -6.44
CA ALA A 80 0.20 -14.50 -7.79
C ALA A 80 1.30 -13.94 -8.71
N ALA A 81 2.29 -13.24 -8.14
CA ALA A 81 3.48 -12.79 -8.85
C ALA A 81 4.56 -13.88 -8.97
N GLY A 82 4.36 -15.07 -8.39
CA GLY A 82 5.31 -16.18 -8.45
C GLY A 82 6.51 -16.00 -7.52
N VAL A 83 6.34 -15.25 -6.42
CA VAL A 83 7.36 -14.92 -5.42
C VAL A 83 6.98 -15.46 -4.05
#